data_AF-A0A3S4I893-F1
#
_entry.id   AF-A0A3S4I893-F1
#
_cell.length_a   1.000
_cell.length_b   1.000
_cell.length_c   1.000
_cell.angle_alpha   90.00
_cell.angle_beta   90.00
_cell.angle_gamma   90.00
#
_symmetry.space_group_name_H-M   'P 1'
#
loop_
_entity.id
_entity.type
_entity.pdbx_description
1 polymer ?
#
loop_
_entity_poly.entity_id
_entity_poly.type
_entity_poly.pdbx_seq_one_letter_code
_entity_poly.pdbx_strand_id
1 'polypeptide(L)'
;MPAQFADEKLTLLQTWSQDDFRRVQENLIGHLVTQKRLKLSPTLFIATQENELEVISVCNLSGEVIKETLGTRNRTVLAATLAEFLTQLNPLL
;
A
#
# COMPACT_ATOMS: atom_id res chain seq x y z
N MET A 1 -5.49 9.14 -6.16
CA MET A 1 -5.91 10.39 -5.49
C MET A 1 -4.77 10.89 -4.62
N PRO A 2 -4.18 12.06 -4.90
CA PRO A 2 -3.11 12.62 -4.07
C PRO A 2 -3.63 12.93 -2.66
N ALA A 3 -2.87 12.54 -1.64
CA ALA A 3 -3.21 12.73 -0.25
C ALA A 3 -1.93 12.82 0.60
N GLN A 4 -2.12 13.14 1.88
CA GLN A 4 -1.07 13.24 2.86
C GLN A 4 -1.50 12.57 4.17
N PHE A 5 -0.65 11.71 4.71
CA PHE A 5 -0.77 11.13 6.05
C PHE A 5 0.37 11.65 6.92
N ALA A 6 0.08 12.49 7.93
CA ALA A 6 1.11 13.24 8.64
C ALA A 6 2.08 13.96 7.66
N ASP A 7 3.36 13.59 7.62
CA ASP A 7 4.36 14.15 6.69
C ASP A 7 4.55 13.31 5.41
N GLU A 8 3.86 12.17 5.29
CA GLU A 8 3.98 11.25 4.15
C GLU A 8 3.03 11.66 3.02
N LYS A 9 3.60 12.17 1.92
CA LYS A 9 2.87 12.39 0.67
C LYS A 9 2.69 11.06 -0.08
N LEU A 10 1.49 10.84 -0.58
CA LEU A 10 1.12 9.59 -1.24
C LEU A 10 0.06 9.81 -2.32
N THR A 11 -0.03 8.86 -3.24
CA THR A 11 -1.16 8.73 -4.15
C THR A 11 -1.96 7.49 -3.77
N LEU A 12 -3.14 7.69 -3.18
CA LEU A 12 -4.05 6.60 -2.86
C LEU A 12 -4.57 5.97 -4.16
N LEU A 13 -4.34 4.68 -4.33
CA LEU A 13 -4.75 3.92 -5.50
C LEU A 13 -6.24 3.66 -5.45
N GLN A 14 -6.87 3.67 -6.63
CA GLN A 14 -8.30 3.45 -6.81
C GLN A 14 -8.51 2.59 -8.06
N THR A 15 -9.61 1.86 -8.09
CA THR A 15 -10.04 1.15 -9.30
C THR A 15 -10.76 2.11 -10.24
N TRP A 16 -10.27 2.25 -11.45
CA TRP A 16 -10.82 3.20 -12.43
C TRP A 16 -11.98 2.62 -13.24
N SER A 17 -11.94 1.32 -13.55
CA SER A 17 -12.93 0.61 -14.36
C SER A 17 -12.90 -0.89 -14.10
N GLN A 18 -13.79 -1.67 -14.70
CA GLN A 18 -13.76 -3.13 -14.58
C GLN A 18 -12.49 -3.76 -15.18
N ASP A 19 -12.00 -3.23 -16.31
CA ASP A 19 -10.75 -3.72 -16.90
C ASP A 19 -9.53 -3.32 -16.06
N ASP A 20 -9.58 -2.13 -15.46
CA ASP A 20 -8.55 -1.71 -14.50
C ASP A 20 -8.57 -2.56 -13.23
N PHE A 21 -9.75 -2.95 -12.74
CA PHE A 21 -9.89 -3.85 -11.60
C PHE A 21 -9.19 -5.20 -11.83
N ARG A 22 -9.23 -5.73 -13.05
CA ARG A 22 -8.48 -6.94 -13.43
C ARG A 22 -6.96 -6.70 -13.32
N ARG A 23 -6.48 -5.57 -13.84
CA ARG A 23 -5.05 -5.21 -13.77
C ARG A 23 -4.58 -4.99 -12.33
N VAL A 24 -5.39 -4.36 -11.48
CA VAL A 24 -5.10 -4.19 -10.05
C VAL A 24 -4.92 -5.55 -9.38
N GLN A 25 -5.80 -6.53 -9.66
CA GLN A 25 -5.65 -7.88 -9.13
C GLN A 25 -4.38 -8.57 -9.64
N GLU A 26 -4.06 -8.45 -10.93
CA GLU A 26 -2.82 -8.99 -11.51
C GLU A 26 -1.57 -8.42 -10.81
N ASN A 27 -1.56 -7.10 -10.57
CA ASN A 27 -0.46 -6.43 -9.86
C ASN A 27 -0.34 -6.90 -8.41
N LEU A 28 -1.47 -7.03 -7.69
CA LEU A 28 -1.49 -7.54 -6.32
C LEU A 28 -1.01 -9.00 -6.24
N ILE A 29 -1.39 -9.84 -7.20
CA ILE A 29 -0.91 -11.22 -7.31
C ILE A 29 0.61 -11.24 -7.52
N GLY A 30 1.13 -10.42 -8.45
CA GLY A 30 2.56 -10.31 -8.71
C GLY A 30 3.36 -9.88 -7.47
N HIS A 31 2.81 -8.95 -6.69
CA HIS A 31 3.38 -8.51 -5.41
C HIS A 31 3.45 -9.64 -4.38
N LEU A 32 2.34 -10.35 -4.16
CA LEU A 32 2.28 -11.49 -3.24
C LEU A 32 3.21 -12.63 -3.65
N VAL A 33 3.33 -12.92 -4.96
CA VAL A 33 4.26 -13.94 -5.48
C VAL A 33 5.71 -13.56 -5.18
N THR A 34 6.09 -12.30 -5.40
CA THR A 34 7.43 -11.80 -5.07
C THR A 34 7.70 -11.90 -3.57
N GLN A 35 6.77 -11.47 -2.73
CA GLN A 35 6.91 -11.56 -1.27
C GLN A 35 7.05 -13.00 -0.79
N LYS A 36 6.25 -13.93 -1.35
CA LYS A 36 6.35 -15.35 -1.05
C LYS A 36 7.72 -15.91 -1.43
N ARG A 37 8.23 -15.58 -2.62
CA ARG A 37 9.58 -15.99 -3.08
C ARG A 37 10.68 -15.52 -2.14
N LEU A 38 10.55 -14.30 -1.61
CA LEU A 38 11.50 -13.68 -0.68
C LEU A 38 11.26 -14.02 0.80
N LYS A 39 10.27 -14.87 1.11
CA LYS A 39 9.87 -15.21 2.48
C LYS A 39 9.56 -13.98 3.35
N LEU A 40 8.84 -13.02 2.76
CA LEU A 40 8.34 -11.81 3.42
C LEU A 40 6.89 -12.02 3.83
N SER A 41 6.45 -11.33 4.90
CA SER A 41 5.04 -11.39 5.33
C SER A 41 4.14 -10.73 4.27
N PRO A 42 2.98 -11.31 3.93
CA PRO A 42 2.15 -10.84 2.84
C PRO A 42 1.52 -9.47 3.13
N THR A 43 1.49 -8.61 2.12
CA THR A 43 0.84 -7.29 2.17
C THR A 43 0.10 -7.01 0.87
N LEU A 44 -0.82 -6.05 0.90
CA LEU A 44 -1.53 -5.56 -0.27
C LEU A 44 -1.31 -4.05 -0.36
N PHE A 45 -0.63 -3.58 -1.40
CA PHE A 45 -0.35 -2.16 -1.56
C PHE A 45 -1.62 -1.38 -1.92
N ILE A 46 -1.76 -0.20 -1.34
CA ILE A 46 -2.94 0.68 -1.46
C ILE A 46 -2.59 2.12 -1.84
N ALA A 47 -1.33 2.53 -1.68
CA ALA A 47 -0.85 3.83 -2.15
C ALA A 47 0.60 3.76 -2.60
N THR A 48 0.96 4.63 -3.54
CA THR A 48 2.34 4.84 -3.98
C THR A 48 2.89 6.14 -3.40
N GLN A 49 4.22 6.24 -3.33
CA GLN A 49 4.93 7.46 -2.97
C GLN A 49 5.80 7.92 -4.14
N GLU A 50 6.47 9.06 -4.00
CA GLU A 50 7.41 9.57 -5.01
C GLU A 50 8.60 8.62 -5.21
N ASN A 51 9.05 7.97 -4.14
CA ASN A 51 10.01 6.89 -4.22
C ASN A 51 9.30 5.60 -4.68
N GLU A 52 9.62 5.14 -5.90
CA GLU A 52 9.02 3.95 -6.51
C GLU A 52 9.28 2.64 -5.74
N LEU A 53 10.32 2.61 -4.89
CA LEU A 53 10.62 1.44 -4.06
C LEU A 53 9.83 1.44 -2.74
N GLU A 54 9.16 2.54 -2.39
CA GLU A 54 8.36 2.67 -1.18
C GLU A 54 6.86 2.71 -1.51
N VAL A 55 6.11 1.85 -0.84
CA VAL A 55 4.65 1.79 -0.99
C VAL A 55 3.99 1.73 0.38
N ILE A 56 2.74 2.18 0.43
CA ILE A 56 1.89 2.00 1.61
C ILE A 56 0.96 0.83 1.34
N SER A 57 0.91 -0.09 2.28
CA SER A 57 0.22 -1.37 2.15
C SER A 57 -0.54 -1.74 3.41
N VAL A 58 -1.51 -2.63 3.28
CA VAL A 58 -2.13 -3.31 4.42
C VAL A 58 -1.38 -4.61 4.68
N CYS A 59 -0.95 -4.84 5.92
CA CYS A 59 -0.42 -6.12 6.36
C CYS A 59 -1.55 -7.16 6.38
N ASN A 60 -1.44 -8.21 5.57
CA ASN A 60 -2.52 -9.20 5.43
C ASN A 60 -2.65 -10.14 6.65
N LEU A 61 -1.76 -10.01 7.63
CA LEU A 61 -1.80 -10.79 8.88
C LEU A 61 -2.42 -9.99 10.04
N SER A 62 -2.06 -8.72 10.19
CA SER A 62 -2.50 -7.87 11.31
C SER A 62 -3.60 -6.89 10.94
N GLY A 63 -3.76 -6.54 9.66
CA GLY A 63 -4.67 -5.48 9.21
C GLY A 63 -4.12 -4.06 9.36
N GLU A 64 -2.91 -3.91 9.92
CA GLU A 64 -2.23 -2.63 10.06
C GLU A 64 -1.87 -2.04 8.69
N VAL A 65 -1.95 -0.72 8.59
CA VAL A 65 -1.41 0.01 7.44
C VAL A 65 0.05 0.31 7.70
N ILE A 66 0.91 -0.06 6.76
CA ILE A 66 2.36 0.06 6.87
C ILE A 66 2.95 0.78 5.66
N LYS A 67 4.04 1.49 5.87
CA LYS A 67 5.00 1.87 4.82
C LYS A 67 6.01 0.72 4.67
N GLU A 68 6.21 0.21 3.47
CA GLU A 68 7.18 -0.84 3.20
C GLU A 68 8.13 -0.48 2.04
N THR A 69 9.38 -0.93 2.17
CA THR A 69 10.33 -0.93 1.05
C THR A 69 10.23 -2.27 0.32
N LEU A 70 9.85 -2.24 -0.97
CA LEU A 70 9.61 -3.42 -1.79
C LEU A 70 10.81 -4.38 -1.77
N GLY A 71 10.51 -5.68 -1.60
CA GLY A 71 11.52 -6.74 -1.59
C GLY A 71 12.32 -6.87 -0.28
N THR A 72 12.02 -6.07 0.75
CA THR A 72 12.75 -6.10 2.03
C THR A 72 11.82 -6.37 3.21
N ARG A 73 12.41 -6.50 4.41
CA ARG A 73 11.66 -6.55 5.69
C ARG A 73 11.50 -5.17 6.34
N ASN A 74 11.95 -4.10 5.68
CA ASN A 74 11.86 -2.75 6.22
C ASN A 74 10.41 -2.26 6.17
N ARG A 75 9.81 -2.07 7.35
CA ARG A 75 8.40 -1.74 7.51
C ARG A 75 8.21 -0.79 8.68
N THR A 76 7.35 0.20 8.49
CA THR A 76 6.93 1.12 9.56
C THR A 76 5.41 1.14 9.62
N VAL A 77 4.84 0.93 10.81
CA VAL A 77 3.38 1.01 11.00
C VAL A 77 2.95 2.47 10.96
N LEU A 78 1.94 2.76 10.14
CA LEU A 78 1.34 4.08 9.99
C LEU A 78 0.02 4.20 10.76
N ALA A 79 -0.82 3.16 10.71
CA ALA A 79 -2.10 3.11 11.43
C ALA A 79 -2.48 1.67 11.79
N ALA A 80 -3.28 1.50 12.85
CA ALA A 80 -3.66 0.16 13.31
C ALA A 80 -4.68 -0.51 12.37
N THR A 81 -5.47 0.26 11.64
CA THR A 81 -6.44 -0.25 10.66
C THR A 81 -6.52 0.61 9.40
N LEU A 82 -7.02 0.02 8.32
CA LEU A 82 -7.32 0.76 7.08
C LEU A 82 -8.34 1.89 7.31
N ALA A 83 -9.35 1.66 8.15
CA ALA A 83 -10.35 2.68 8.44
C ALA A 83 -9.72 3.90 9.12
N GLU A 84 -8.91 3.68 10.17
CA GLU A 84 -8.18 4.76 10.85
C GLU A 84 -7.27 5.52 9.90
N PHE A 85 -6.51 4.80 9.05
CA PHE A 85 -5.66 5.44 8.06
C PHE A 85 -6.44 6.38 7.14
N LEU A 86 -7.55 5.90 6.55
CA LEU A 86 -8.37 6.69 5.64
C LEU A 86 -8.98 7.92 6.32
N THR A 87 -9.39 7.82 7.59
CA THR A 87 -9.95 8.95 8.34
C THR A 87 -8.93 10.05 8.67
N GLN A 88 -7.64 9.71 8.64
CA GLN A 88 -6.54 10.65 8.94
C GLN A 88 -5.90 11.24 7.68
N LEU A 89 -6.32 10.82 6.48
CA LEU A 89 -5.80 11.36 5.23
C LEU A 89 -6.30 12.78 5.00
N ASN A 90 -5.37 13.67 4.69
CA ASN A 90 -5.66 15.01 4.19
C ASN A 90 -5.54 15.01 2.66
N PRO A 91 -6.47 15.62 1.92
CA PRO A 91 -6.31 15.82 0.48
C PRO A 91 -5.06 16.65 0.17
N LEU A 92 -4.34 16.28 -0.89
CA LEU A 92 -3.21 17.05 -1.41
C LEU A 92 -3.61 17.63 -2.78
N LEU A 93 -3.47 18.94 -2.95
CA LEU A 93 -3.76 19.67 -4.19
C LEU A 93 -2.50 19.86 -5.03
#